data_AF-A0A0M8WLF0-F1
#
_entry.id   AF-A0A0M8WLF0-F1
#
_cell.length_a   1.000
_cell.length_b   1.000
_cell.length_c   1.000
_cell.angle_alpha   90.00
_cell.angle_beta   90.00
_cell.angle_gamma   90.00
#
_symmetry.space_group_name_H-M   'P 1'
#
loop_
_entity.id
_entity.type
_entity.pdbx_description
1 polymer ?
#
loop_
_entity_poly.entity_id
_entity_poly.type
_entity_poly.pdbx_seq_one_letter_code
_entity_poly.pdbx_strand_id
1 'polypeptide(L)'
;HGSTRFLSSRTPRNAEQSAIALDIIALMDALKIDKALLAGFDWGSRTADIIAALWPERVKALVSTSGYLITNVKAQLAPAAPAVEHLWWYQWYFATPRGKKALENLDDRIALCRYVWTVVSPNWKFDDATFDRTAQAFHNPDYAAIVLYNYRWRIGLIEG
;
A
#
# COMPACT_ATOMS: atom_id res chain seq x y z
N HIS A 1 8.01 -1.65 -14.50
CA HIS A 1 7.02 -2.15 -13.52
C HIS A 1 5.88 -1.14 -13.39
N GLY A 2 4.69 -1.55 -12.94
CA GLY A 2 3.51 -0.67 -12.81
C GLY A 2 2.68 -0.48 -14.08
N SER A 3 2.79 -1.37 -15.07
CA SER A 3 2.04 -1.31 -16.32
C SER A 3 0.59 -1.78 -16.19
N THR A 4 0.24 -2.49 -15.11
CA THR A 4 -1.13 -2.95 -14.84
C THR A 4 -2.03 -1.76 -14.57
N ARG A 5 -3.20 -1.73 -15.19
CA ARG A 5 -4.19 -0.65 -15.07
C ARG A 5 -5.58 -1.25 -14.98
N PHE A 6 -6.49 -0.52 -14.35
CA PHE A 6 -7.90 -0.89 -14.40
C PHE A 6 -8.38 -0.88 -15.86
N LEU A 7 -9.09 -1.94 -16.27
CA LEU A 7 -9.61 -2.08 -17.64
C LEU A 7 -10.70 -1.04 -17.97
N SER A 8 -11.39 -0.53 -16.95
CA SER A 8 -12.48 0.42 -17.08
C SER A 8 -12.24 1.67 -16.22
N SER A 9 -12.51 2.84 -16.80
CA SER A 9 -12.52 4.11 -16.06
C SER A 9 -13.63 4.16 -15.01
N ARG A 10 -14.65 3.30 -15.12
CA ARG A 10 -15.75 3.21 -14.15
C ARG A 10 -15.44 2.33 -12.94
N THR A 11 -14.37 1.52 -12.99
CA THR A 11 -14.00 0.69 -11.83
C THR A 11 -13.49 1.60 -10.70
N PRO A 12 -14.02 1.51 -9.48
CA PRO A 12 -13.52 2.28 -8.35
C PRO A 12 -12.03 2.00 -8.12
N ARG A 13 -11.25 3.04 -7.83
CA ARG A 13 -9.85 2.91 -7.39
C ARG A 13 -9.83 2.64 -5.89
N ASN A 14 -10.42 1.50 -5.52
CA ASN A 14 -10.51 1.06 -4.14
C ASN A 14 -9.16 0.45 -3.72
N ALA A 15 -8.67 0.86 -2.56
CA ALA A 15 -7.45 0.37 -1.95
C ALA A 15 -7.65 0.08 -0.45
N GLU A 16 -8.91 -0.21 -0.05
CA GLU A 16 -9.15 -0.85 1.23
C GLU A 16 -8.46 -2.22 1.25
N GLN A 17 -8.17 -2.70 2.46
CA GLN A 17 -7.24 -3.80 2.64
C GLN A 17 -7.69 -5.14 2.00
N SER A 18 -8.99 -5.43 1.95
CA SER A 18 -9.54 -6.67 1.41
C SER A 18 -9.60 -6.67 -0.12
N ALA A 19 -9.79 -5.52 -0.76
CA ALA A 19 -9.76 -5.36 -2.20
C ALA A 19 -8.43 -5.83 -2.78
N ILE A 20 -7.31 -5.43 -2.17
CA ILE A 20 -5.97 -5.86 -2.61
C ILE A 20 -5.76 -7.37 -2.36
N ALA A 21 -6.32 -7.93 -1.29
CA ALA A 21 -6.27 -9.38 -1.04
C ALA A 21 -7.06 -10.18 -2.09
N LEU A 22 -8.25 -9.69 -2.47
CA LEU A 22 -9.06 -10.28 -3.53
C LEU A 22 -8.35 -10.22 -4.89
N ASP A 23 -7.61 -9.14 -5.19
CA ASP A 23 -6.81 -9.06 -6.41
C ASP A 23 -5.74 -10.16 -6.49
N ILE A 24 -5.09 -10.48 -5.36
CA ILE A 24 -4.10 -11.56 -5.31
C ILE A 24 -4.78 -12.94 -5.43
N ILE A 25 -5.94 -13.15 -4.81
CA ILE A 25 -6.72 -14.39 -4.97
C ILE A 25 -7.14 -14.57 -6.43
N ALA A 26 -7.66 -13.52 -7.07
CA ALA A 26 -8.03 -13.55 -8.48
C ALA A 26 -6.81 -13.79 -9.40
N LEU A 27 -5.66 -13.22 -9.07
CA LEU A 27 -4.41 -13.50 -9.78
C LEU A 27 -3.98 -14.95 -9.62
N MET A 28 -4.07 -15.51 -8.41
CA MET A 28 -3.79 -16.92 -8.16
C MET A 28 -4.70 -17.82 -8.98
N ASP A 29 -6.01 -17.54 -9.01
CA ASP A 29 -6.99 -18.29 -9.81
C ASP A 29 -6.68 -18.22 -11.31
N ALA A 30 -6.39 -17.01 -11.83
CA ALA A 30 -6.03 -16.80 -13.23
C ALA A 30 -4.76 -17.54 -13.64
N LEU A 31 -3.79 -17.65 -12.72
CA LEU A 31 -2.56 -18.42 -12.90
C LEU A 31 -2.70 -19.91 -12.56
N LYS A 32 -3.87 -20.36 -12.12
CA LYS A 32 -4.15 -21.73 -11.65
C LYS A 32 -3.24 -22.17 -10.50
N ILE A 33 -3.03 -21.27 -9.54
CA ILE A 33 -2.26 -21.50 -8.32
C ILE A 33 -3.25 -21.74 -7.18
N ASP A 34 -3.42 -23.01 -6.80
CA ASP A 34 -4.34 -23.36 -5.72
C ASP A 34 -3.81 -22.93 -4.34
N LYS A 35 -2.50 -23.07 -4.10
CA LYS A 35 -1.87 -22.76 -2.82
C LYS A 35 -0.45 -22.22 -2.97
N ALA A 36 -0.09 -21.16 -2.24
CA ALA A 36 1.21 -20.49 -2.37
C ALA A 36 1.86 -20.18 -1.00
N LEU A 37 3.19 -20.07 -0.99
CA LEU A 37 3.88 -19.36 0.09
C LEU A 37 3.75 -17.86 -0.18
N LEU A 38 3.21 -17.11 0.77
CA LEU A 38 3.05 -15.67 0.66
C LEU A 38 4.11 -14.97 1.51
N ALA A 39 4.84 -14.05 0.90
CA ALA A 39 5.85 -13.23 1.56
C ALA A 39 5.58 -11.76 1.22
N GLY A 40 5.60 -10.90 2.24
CA GLY A 40 5.19 -9.50 2.08
C GLY A 40 6.00 -8.52 2.94
N PHE A 41 5.94 -7.26 2.54
CA PHE A 41 6.39 -6.09 3.30
C PHE A 41 5.40 -4.94 3.14
N ASP A 42 5.20 -4.18 4.22
CA ASP A 42 4.26 -3.05 4.28
C ASP A 42 2.85 -3.48 3.83
N TRP A 43 2.28 -2.88 2.77
CA TRP A 43 0.97 -3.29 2.26
C TRP A 43 0.95 -4.76 1.81
N GLY A 44 2.07 -5.27 1.31
CA GLY A 44 2.20 -6.68 0.92
C GLY A 44 2.09 -7.63 2.12
N SER A 45 2.64 -7.27 3.29
CA SER A 45 2.47 -8.04 4.53
C SER A 45 1.00 -8.05 4.93
N ARG A 46 0.36 -6.87 4.97
CA ARG A 46 -1.07 -6.74 5.28
C ARG A 46 -1.93 -7.59 4.34
N THR A 47 -1.66 -7.54 3.04
CA THR A 47 -2.37 -8.36 2.04
C THR A 47 -2.19 -9.84 2.30
N ALA A 48 -0.96 -10.30 2.56
CA ALA A 48 -0.68 -11.70 2.87
C ALA A 48 -1.33 -12.17 4.19
N ASP A 49 -1.34 -11.32 5.23
CA ASP A 49 -2.02 -11.59 6.49
C ASP A 49 -3.53 -11.78 6.29
N ILE A 50 -4.16 -10.92 5.50
CA ILE A 50 -5.60 -11.00 5.20
C ILE A 50 -5.91 -12.30 4.46
N ILE A 51 -5.10 -12.66 3.47
CA ILE A 51 -5.30 -13.91 2.73
C ILE A 51 -5.13 -15.11 3.67
N ALA A 52 -4.10 -15.10 4.53
CA ALA A 52 -3.89 -16.17 5.50
C ALA A 52 -5.01 -16.27 6.54
N ALA A 53 -5.64 -15.15 6.91
CA ALA A 53 -6.74 -15.11 7.87
C ALA A 53 -8.08 -15.54 7.27
N LEU A 54 -8.38 -15.13 6.03
CA LEU A 54 -9.70 -15.33 5.41
C LEU A 54 -9.76 -16.53 4.45
N TRP A 55 -8.63 -16.89 3.83
CA TRP A 55 -8.48 -18.03 2.90
C TRP A 55 -7.25 -18.88 3.26
N PRO A 56 -7.17 -19.42 4.49
CA PRO A 56 -6.01 -20.19 4.95
C PRO A 56 -5.69 -21.40 4.06
N GLU A 57 -6.68 -21.97 3.38
CA GLU A 57 -6.50 -23.05 2.42
C GLU A 57 -5.62 -22.67 1.22
N ARG A 58 -5.57 -21.38 0.86
CA ARG A 58 -4.76 -20.82 -0.22
C ARG A 58 -3.32 -20.51 0.20
N VAL A 59 -2.99 -20.61 1.49
CA VAL A 59 -1.67 -20.24 2.05
C VAL A 59 -0.91 -21.46 2.58
N LYS A 60 0.23 -21.77 1.96
CA LYS A 60 1.16 -22.84 2.38
C LYS A 60 2.02 -22.42 3.57
N ALA A 61 2.51 -21.19 3.54
CA ALA A 61 3.32 -20.58 4.58
C ALA A 61 3.28 -19.05 4.41
N LEU A 62 3.52 -18.32 5.50
CA LEU A 62 3.48 -16.87 5.53
C LEU A 62 4.81 -16.32 6.06
N VAL A 63 5.37 -15.37 5.32
CA VAL A 63 6.46 -14.50 5.79
C VAL A 63 5.92 -13.07 5.81
N SER A 64 5.44 -12.64 6.98
CA SER A 64 4.90 -11.30 7.17
C SER A 64 5.90 -10.42 7.91
N THR A 65 6.57 -9.54 7.16
CA THR A 65 7.51 -8.61 7.79
C THR A 65 6.75 -7.56 8.59
N SER A 66 7.29 -7.21 9.76
CA SER A 66 6.65 -6.36 10.78
C SER A 66 5.44 -6.96 11.51
N GLY A 67 5.19 -8.27 11.35
CA GLY A 67 4.22 -9.00 12.18
C GLY A 67 2.81 -9.02 11.60
N TYR A 68 1.81 -8.64 12.39
CA TYR A 68 0.39 -8.65 12.00
C TYR A 68 -0.08 -7.23 11.63
N LEU A 69 -0.41 -7.01 10.35
CA LEU A 69 -0.70 -5.68 9.80
C LEU A 69 -2.16 -5.46 9.38
N ILE A 70 -3.07 -6.41 9.68
CA ILE A 70 -4.51 -6.22 9.39
C ILE A 70 -5.01 -4.96 10.12
N THR A 71 -5.56 -4.04 9.34
CA THR A 71 -5.98 -2.72 9.80
C THR A 71 -7.34 -2.81 10.49
N ASN A 72 -7.41 -2.32 11.72
CA ASN A 72 -8.67 -2.06 12.42
C ASN A 72 -8.98 -0.57 12.36
N VAL A 73 -9.84 -0.16 11.42
CA VAL A 73 -10.19 1.26 11.19
C VAL A 73 -10.80 1.89 12.45
N LYS A 74 -11.63 1.18 13.20
CA LYS A 74 -12.22 1.69 14.45
C LYS A 74 -11.15 2.02 15.49
N ALA A 75 -10.11 1.20 15.60
CA ALA A 75 -8.99 1.45 16.50
C ALA A 75 -8.13 2.65 16.05
N GLN A 76 -8.02 2.91 14.74
CA GLN A 76 -7.26 4.05 14.19
C GLN A 76 -7.91 5.41 14.47
N LEU A 77 -9.17 5.45 14.94
CA LEU A 77 -9.82 6.70 15.36
C LEU A 77 -9.27 7.23 16.69
N ALA A 78 -8.62 6.37 17.49
CA ALA A 78 -7.92 6.79 18.69
C ALA A 78 -6.50 7.23 18.32
N PRO A 79 -6.00 8.37 18.85
CA PRO A 79 -4.63 8.80 18.60
C PRO A 79 -3.64 7.81 19.20
N ALA A 80 -2.54 7.58 18.48
CA ALA A 80 -1.40 6.83 18.98
C ALA A 80 -0.50 7.72 19.86
N ALA A 81 0.54 7.12 20.45
CA ALA A 81 1.57 7.89 21.13
C ALA A 81 2.25 8.87 20.15
N PRO A 82 2.67 10.07 20.57
CA PRO A 82 3.22 11.09 19.67
C PRO A 82 4.41 10.61 18.81
N ALA A 83 5.27 9.76 19.36
CA ALA A 83 6.39 9.17 18.62
C ALA A 83 5.91 8.25 17.48
N VAL A 84 4.80 7.54 17.66
CA VAL A 84 4.19 6.72 16.61
C VAL A 84 3.54 7.60 15.56
N GLU A 85 2.82 8.65 15.98
CA GLU A 85 2.19 9.60 15.06
C GLU A 85 3.22 10.29 14.16
N HIS A 86 4.38 10.65 14.71
CA HIS A 86 5.49 11.20 13.96
C HIS A 86 5.97 10.28 12.83
N LEU A 87 6.07 8.96 13.09
CA LEU A 87 6.48 7.99 12.08
C LEU A 87 5.45 7.85 10.94
N TRP A 88 4.19 8.17 11.20
CA TRP A 88 3.09 8.14 10.23
C TRP A 88 2.77 9.51 9.60
N TRP A 89 3.65 10.51 9.71
CA TRP A 89 3.39 11.89 9.26
C TRP A 89 2.76 12.01 7.85
N TYR A 90 3.18 11.15 6.90
CA TYR A 90 2.69 11.19 5.52
C TYR A 90 1.22 10.75 5.41
N GLN A 91 0.70 9.91 6.31
CA GLN A 91 -0.73 9.55 6.32
C GLN A 91 -1.60 10.80 6.58
N TRP A 92 -1.15 11.64 7.50
CA TRP A 92 -1.80 12.90 7.84
C TRP A 92 -1.64 13.92 6.71
N TYR A 93 -0.49 13.92 6.03
CA TYR A 93 -0.31 14.73 4.83
C TYR A 93 -1.31 14.37 3.72
N PHE A 94 -1.49 13.08 3.44
CA PHE A 94 -2.43 12.55 2.43
C PHE A 94 -3.91 12.80 2.74
N ALA A 95 -4.26 13.01 4.01
CA ALA A 95 -5.59 13.45 4.41
C ALA A 95 -5.94 14.86 3.90
N THR A 96 -4.93 15.70 3.60
CA THR A 96 -5.15 17.11 3.24
C THR A 96 -5.28 17.33 1.73
N PRO A 97 -5.90 18.44 1.30
CA PRO A 97 -5.85 18.89 -0.09
C PRO A 97 -4.42 19.13 -0.61
N ARG A 98 -3.49 19.54 0.27
CA ARG A 98 -2.08 19.78 -0.11
C ARG A 98 -1.35 18.48 -0.40
N GLY A 99 -1.49 17.47 0.45
CA GLY A 99 -0.92 16.14 0.20
C GLY A 99 -1.52 15.47 -1.02
N LYS A 100 -2.82 15.66 -1.28
CA LYS A 100 -3.45 15.25 -2.54
C LYS A 100 -2.75 15.88 -3.75
N LYS A 101 -2.57 17.20 -3.76
CA LYS A 101 -1.89 17.90 -4.87
C LYS A 101 -0.47 17.40 -5.09
N ALA A 102 0.30 17.23 -4.02
CA ALA A 102 1.66 16.71 -4.10
C ALA A 102 1.71 15.29 -4.65
N LEU A 103 0.73 14.44 -4.30
CA LEU A 103 0.68 13.10 -4.85
C LEU A 103 0.14 13.09 -6.30
N GLU A 104 -0.76 13.98 -6.68
CA GLU A 104 -1.29 14.06 -8.05
C GLU A 104 -0.28 14.63 -9.04
N ASN A 105 0.59 15.54 -8.61
CA ASN A 105 1.73 16.00 -9.38
C ASN A 105 2.81 14.90 -9.43
N LEU A 106 3.29 14.55 -10.63
CA LEU A 106 4.22 13.45 -10.83
C LEU A 106 5.61 13.72 -10.22
N ASP A 107 6.14 14.93 -10.38
CA ASP A 107 7.48 15.27 -9.90
C ASP A 107 7.49 15.33 -8.36
N ASP A 108 6.48 15.97 -7.78
CA ASP A 108 6.29 16.03 -6.32
C ASP A 108 6.09 14.62 -5.73
N ARG A 109 5.31 13.75 -6.40
CA ARG A 109 5.11 12.35 -6.00
C ARG A 109 6.43 11.59 -5.97
N ILE A 110 7.23 11.68 -7.03
CA ILE A 110 8.52 10.98 -7.13
C ILE A 110 9.46 11.47 -6.03
N ALA A 111 9.55 12.79 -5.83
CA ALA A 111 10.36 13.38 -4.77
C ALA A 111 9.89 12.93 -3.38
N LEU A 112 8.58 12.91 -3.14
CA LEU A 112 7.98 12.42 -1.90
C LEU A 112 8.31 10.95 -1.64
N CYS A 113 8.12 10.08 -2.63
CA CYS A 113 8.42 8.64 -2.49
C CYS A 113 9.91 8.40 -2.21
N ARG A 114 10.81 9.16 -2.85
CA ARG A 114 12.25 9.09 -2.57
C ARG A 114 12.56 9.49 -1.13
N TYR A 115 11.94 10.57 -0.65
CA TYR A 115 12.10 11.00 0.73
C TYR A 115 11.57 9.95 1.71
N VAL A 116 10.41 9.33 1.44
CA VAL A 116 9.89 8.22 2.25
C VAL A 116 10.91 7.08 2.32
N TRP A 117 11.48 6.63 1.20
CA TRP A 117 12.51 5.58 1.18
C TRP A 117 13.71 5.93 2.08
N THR A 118 14.18 7.18 2.01
CA THR A 118 15.28 7.65 2.87
C THR A 118 14.95 7.57 4.35
N VAL A 119 13.76 8.01 4.77
CA VAL A 119 13.42 8.07 6.21
C VAL A 119 13.01 6.72 6.80
N VAL A 120 12.40 5.83 6.01
CA VAL A 120 11.99 4.49 6.49
C VAL A 120 13.12 3.47 6.41
N SER A 121 14.24 3.80 5.76
CA SER A 121 15.42 2.95 5.65
C SER A 121 16.70 3.78 5.82
N PRO A 122 16.92 4.42 6.98
CA PRO A 122 17.95 5.46 7.16
C PRO A 122 19.39 4.96 6.97
N ASN A 123 19.61 3.65 7.11
CA ASN A 123 20.93 3.04 6.93
C ASN A 123 21.11 2.42 5.53
N TRP A 124 20.08 2.41 4.69
CA TRP A 124 20.18 1.89 3.32
C TRP A 124 20.71 2.97 2.38
N LYS A 125 21.95 2.80 1.95
CA LYS A 125 22.59 3.66 0.94
C LYS A 125 22.20 3.22 -0.47
N PHE A 126 20.92 3.34 -0.84
CA PHE A 126 20.48 3.04 -2.19
C PHE A 126 21.02 4.08 -3.18
N ASP A 127 21.38 3.63 -4.39
CA ASP A 127 21.77 4.51 -5.48
C ASP A 127 20.55 4.98 -6.28
N ASP A 128 20.76 5.99 -7.12
CA ASP A 128 19.70 6.56 -7.94
C ASP A 128 19.11 5.55 -8.91
N ALA A 129 19.96 4.74 -9.54
CA ALA A 129 19.51 3.69 -10.45
C ALA A 129 18.55 2.70 -9.77
N THR A 130 18.76 2.38 -8.49
CA THR A 130 17.88 1.50 -7.72
C THR A 130 16.53 2.11 -7.43
N PHE A 131 16.50 3.38 -7.02
CA PHE A 131 15.24 4.08 -6.83
C PHE A 131 14.50 4.26 -8.17
N ASP A 132 15.19 4.72 -9.21
CA ASP A 132 14.61 5.08 -10.50
C ASP A 132 13.96 3.88 -11.20
N ARG A 133 14.50 2.67 -11.03
CA ARG A 133 13.86 1.42 -11.49
C ARG A 133 12.48 1.22 -10.87
N THR A 134 12.31 1.52 -9.58
CA THR A 134 11.01 1.45 -8.90
C THR A 134 10.14 2.66 -9.25
N ALA A 135 10.74 3.84 -9.39
CA ALA A 135 10.04 5.09 -9.67
C ALA A 135 9.21 5.02 -10.96
N GLN A 136 9.62 4.20 -11.93
CA GLN A 136 8.82 3.91 -13.13
C GLN A 136 7.39 3.45 -12.81
N ALA A 137 7.19 2.72 -11.71
CA ALA A 137 5.85 2.29 -11.28
C ALA A 137 4.99 3.44 -10.76
N PHE A 138 5.59 4.53 -10.28
CA PHE A 138 4.87 5.71 -9.76
C PHE A 138 4.24 6.55 -10.87
N HIS A 139 4.62 6.32 -12.15
CA HIS A 139 3.97 6.89 -13.33
C HIS A 139 2.62 6.25 -13.65
N ASN A 140 2.23 5.18 -12.94
CA ASN A 140 0.91 4.60 -13.12
C ASN A 140 -0.19 5.66 -12.86
N PRO A 141 -1.15 5.84 -13.79
CA PRO A 141 -2.16 6.89 -13.67
C PRO A 141 -3.08 6.69 -12.44
N ASP A 142 -3.21 5.46 -11.95
CA ASP A 142 -4.03 5.11 -10.80
C ASP A 142 -3.25 5.23 -9.46
N TYR A 143 -1.92 5.41 -9.50
CA TYR A 143 -1.06 5.38 -8.30
C TYR A 143 -1.51 6.37 -7.22
N ALA A 144 -1.73 7.64 -7.58
CA ALA A 144 -2.15 8.64 -6.60
C ALA A 144 -3.52 8.33 -6.01
N ALA A 145 -4.48 7.89 -6.83
CA ALA A 145 -5.82 7.56 -6.36
C ALA A 145 -5.76 6.40 -5.36
N ILE A 146 -5.03 5.33 -5.68
CA ILE A 146 -4.86 4.14 -4.82
C ILE A 146 -4.16 4.49 -3.51
N VAL A 147 -3.08 5.28 -3.56
CA VAL A 147 -2.34 5.69 -2.36
C VAL A 147 -3.16 6.60 -1.45
N LEU A 148 -3.82 7.62 -2.01
CA LEU A 148 -4.70 8.49 -1.22
C LEU A 148 -5.85 7.68 -0.61
N TYR A 149 -6.45 6.77 -1.37
CA TYR A 149 -7.55 5.95 -0.90
C TYR A 149 -7.11 5.10 0.29
N ASN A 150 -6.01 4.33 0.16
CA ASN A 150 -5.53 3.46 1.22
C ASN A 150 -5.32 4.21 2.53
N TYR A 151 -4.61 5.35 2.49
CA TYR A 151 -4.30 6.09 3.71
C TYR A 151 -5.53 6.77 4.31
N ARG A 152 -6.44 7.31 3.50
CA ARG A 152 -7.68 7.95 4.00
C ARG A 152 -8.64 6.93 4.58
N TRP A 153 -8.79 5.78 3.94
CA TRP A 153 -9.60 4.66 4.44
C TRP A 153 -9.03 4.14 5.77
N ARG A 154 -7.70 3.95 5.84
CA ARG A 154 -7.02 3.43 7.04
C ARG A 154 -7.34 4.21 8.31
N ILE A 155 -7.43 5.54 8.22
CA ILE A 155 -7.75 6.43 9.35
C ILE A 155 -9.23 6.84 9.41
N GLY A 156 -10.10 6.18 8.64
CA GLY A 156 -11.56 6.38 8.70
C GLY A 156 -12.10 7.67 8.08
N LEU A 157 -11.34 8.34 7.20
CA LEU A 157 -11.81 9.54 6.50
C LEU A 157 -12.76 9.26 5.34
N ILE A 158 -12.71 8.04 4.80
CA ILE A 158 -13.60 7.55 3.74
C ILE A 158 -14.03 6.12 4.07
N GLU A 159 -15.19 5.73 3.55
CA GLU A 159 -15.71 4.37 3.66
C GLU A 159 -15.12 3.46 2.57
N GLY A 160 -15.11 2.15 2.88
CA GLY A 160 -14.58 1.06 2.05
C GLY A 160 -15.58 0.55 1.03
#